data_AF-A0A5D2EN79-F1
#
_entry.id   AF-A0A5D2EN79-F1
#
_cell.length_a   1.000
_cell.length_b   1.000
_cell.length_c   1.000
_cell.angle_alpha   90.00
_cell.angle_beta   90.00
_cell.angle_gamma   90.00
#
_symmetry.space_group_name_H-M   'P 1'
#
loop_
_entity.id
_entity.type
_entity.pdbx_description
1 polymer ?
#
loop_
_entity_poly.entity_id
_entity_poly.type
_entity_poly.pdbx_seq_one_letter_code
_entity_poly.pdbx_strand_id
1 'polypeptide(L)'
;MAGRLGRRVVHFANLPIKLLMPNTFTNITEIALKTIPSASKIEIKRVLESLYGFDVDKVRTLNMDGKKKKRGGFLIARPDYKKAYVTLRTPISISENLFPIQVIKEEKDSINKTSKSKSVVEEGEKKKHWLDGKVKDDGADRGKGKGSYASSRGGDRRGGGEAKFPWSSMRKAS
;
A
#
# COMPACT_ATOMS: atom_id res chain seq x y z
N MET A 1 -8.65 -42.11 -37.26
CA MET A 1 -8.80 -40.90 -36.41
C MET A 1 -8.22 -41.21 -35.03
N ALA A 2 -7.01 -40.77 -34.73
CA ALA A 2 -6.35 -41.07 -33.45
C ALA A 2 -7.04 -40.31 -32.30
N GLY A 3 -7.48 -41.05 -31.28
CA GLY A 3 -8.27 -40.54 -30.17
C GLY A 3 -7.53 -39.52 -29.31
N ARG A 4 -8.26 -38.50 -28.86
CA ARG A 4 -7.82 -37.46 -27.91
C ARG A 4 -7.73 -37.99 -26.46
N LEU A 5 -7.11 -39.17 -26.26
CA LEU A 5 -6.96 -39.81 -24.95
C LEU A 5 -5.63 -39.47 -24.26
N GLY A 6 -4.80 -38.62 -24.85
CA GLY A 6 -3.52 -38.20 -24.29
C GLY A 6 -3.63 -37.06 -23.29
N ARG A 7 -2.86 -37.14 -22.20
CA ARG A 7 -2.59 -35.98 -21.32
C ARG A 7 -2.04 -34.83 -22.16
N ARG A 8 -2.46 -33.59 -21.87
CA ARG A 8 -1.91 -32.38 -22.51
C ARG A 8 -0.41 -32.30 -22.22
N VAL A 9 0.41 -32.55 -23.24
CA VAL A 9 1.87 -32.41 -23.18
C VAL A 9 2.24 -30.97 -23.53
N VAL A 10 3.07 -30.35 -22.70
CA VAL A 10 3.60 -29.00 -22.93
C VAL A 10 5.11 -29.14 -23.07
N HIS A 11 5.64 -28.88 -24.26
CA HIS A 11 7.07 -28.97 -24.54
C HIS A 11 7.84 -27.75 -24.01
N PHE A 12 7.26 -26.55 -24.20
CA PHE A 12 7.84 -25.30 -23.75
C PHE A 12 6.84 -24.53 -22.90
N ALA A 13 7.19 -24.25 -21.65
CA ALA A 13 6.36 -23.46 -20.76
C ALA A 13 6.67 -21.96 -20.95
N ASN A 14 5.73 -21.21 -21.51
CA ASN A 14 5.82 -19.76 -21.65
C ASN A 14 4.94 -19.06 -20.60
N LEU A 15 5.29 -19.22 -19.32
CA LEU A 15 4.59 -18.59 -18.21
C LEU A 15 5.49 -17.50 -17.59
N PRO A 16 5.16 -16.21 -17.70
CA PRO A 16 5.97 -15.16 -17.07
C PRO A 16 5.74 -15.18 -15.55
N ILE A 17 6.77 -15.55 -14.81
CA ILE A 17 6.78 -15.57 -13.35
C ILE A 17 7.73 -14.49 -12.84
N LYS A 18 7.23 -13.63 -11.94
CA LYS A 18 8.02 -12.64 -11.23
C LYS A 18 7.94 -12.89 -9.73
N LEU A 19 9.08 -13.04 -9.07
CA LEU A 19 9.13 -13.12 -7.62
C LEU A 19 8.72 -11.77 -7.02
N LEU A 20 7.81 -11.80 -6.04
CA LEU A 20 7.56 -10.66 -5.17
C LEU A 20 8.50 -10.78 -3.98
N MET A 21 9.13 -9.67 -3.59
CA MET A 21 10.11 -9.65 -2.50
C MET A 21 9.50 -10.25 -1.23
N PRO A 22 10.15 -11.24 -0.59
CA PRO A 22 9.70 -11.78 0.67
C PRO A 22 9.91 -10.77 1.80
N ASN A 23 9.20 -10.95 2.92
CA ASN A 23 9.38 -10.11 4.10
C ASN A 23 10.64 -10.47 4.89
N THR A 24 11.04 -11.75 4.86
CA THR A 24 12.23 -12.28 5.52
C THR A 24 13.09 -13.03 4.49
N PHE A 25 14.40 -13.12 4.75
CA PHE A 25 15.37 -13.78 3.85
C PHE A 25 15.84 -15.14 4.35
N THR A 26 15.65 -15.43 5.64
CA THR A 26 15.96 -16.71 6.26
C THR A 26 14.70 -17.55 6.43
N ASN A 27 14.82 -18.87 6.23
CA ASN A 27 13.76 -19.87 6.43
C ASN A 27 12.42 -19.53 5.75
N ILE A 28 12.45 -19.24 4.46
CA ILE A 28 11.26 -18.90 3.69
C ILE A 28 10.48 -20.18 3.40
N THR A 29 9.31 -20.30 4.01
CA THR A 29 8.36 -21.40 3.79
C THR A 29 7.33 -21.08 2.72
N GLU A 30 6.96 -19.80 2.60
CA GLU A 30 5.98 -19.33 1.61
C GLU A 30 6.58 -18.21 0.76
N ILE A 31 6.52 -18.38 -0.56
CA ILE A 31 6.93 -17.37 -1.53
C ILE A 31 5.71 -16.76 -2.25
N ALA A 32 5.80 -15.48 -2.57
CA ALA A 32 4.78 -14.78 -3.34
C ALA A 32 5.28 -14.52 -4.76
N LEU A 33 4.45 -14.83 -5.75
CA LEU A 33 4.74 -14.67 -7.17
C LEU A 33 3.68 -13.78 -7.83
N LYS A 34 4.09 -13.05 -8.85
CA LYS A 34 3.25 -12.30 -9.78
C LYS A 34 3.32 -12.96 -11.15
N THR A 35 2.16 -13.32 -11.69
CA THR A 35 2.00 -14.04 -12.96
C THR A 35 0.82 -13.49 -13.76
N ILE A 36 0.55 -14.07 -14.94
CA ILE A 36 -0.61 -13.73 -15.77
C ILE A 36 -1.93 -14.25 -15.19
N PRO A 37 -3.06 -13.54 -15.41
CA PRO A 37 -4.37 -13.94 -14.89
C PRO A 37 -4.87 -15.28 -15.42
N SER A 38 -4.39 -15.76 -16.57
CA SER A 38 -4.78 -17.06 -17.13
C SER A 38 -4.11 -18.28 -16.47
N ALA A 39 -3.05 -18.09 -15.69
CA ALA A 39 -2.24 -19.18 -15.14
C ALA A 39 -3.00 -20.08 -14.15
N SER A 40 -3.01 -21.39 -14.34
CA SER A 40 -3.60 -22.33 -13.38
C SER A 40 -2.66 -22.67 -12.22
N LYS A 41 -3.20 -23.04 -11.05
CA LYS A 41 -2.43 -23.53 -9.89
C LYS A 41 -1.53 -24.72 -10.27
N ILE A 42 -2.06 -25.61 -11.11
CA ILE A 42 -1.37 -26.83 -11.55
C ILE A 42 -0.21 -26.48 -12.48
N GLU A 43 -0.40 -25.50 -13.37
CA GLU A 43 0.66 -25.03 -14.27
C GLU A 43 1.79 -24.37 -13.49
N ILE A 44 1.47 -23.48 -12.55
CA ILE A 44 2.46 -22.82 -11.69
C ILE A 44 3.27 -23.86 -10.92
N LYS A 45 2.60 -24.85 -10.30
CA LYS A 45 3.27 -25.93 -9.56
C LYS A 45 4.25 -26.70 -10.46
N ARG A 46 3.77 -27.18 -11.61
CA ARG A 46 4.61 -27.96 -12.55
C ARG A 46 5.79 -27.16 -13.07
N VAL A 47 5.61 -25.88 -13.38
CA VAL A 47 6.69 -25.01 -13.87
C VAL A 47 7.77 -24.81 -12.79
N LEU A 48 7.37 -24.58 -11.54
CA LEU A 48 8.31 -24.41 -10.43
C LEU A 48 9.08 -25.71 -10.12
N GLU A 49 8.40 -26.85 -10.16
CA GLU A 49 9.02 -28.16 -9.94
C GLU A 49 9.95 -28.54 -11.11
N SER A 50 9.48 -28.42 -12.36
CA SER A 50 10.21 -28.92 -13.53
C SER A 50 11.33 -27.99 -14.02
N LEU A 51 11.14 -26.68 -14.01
CA LEU A 51 12.16 -25.73 -14.51
C LEU A 51 13.15 -25.30 -13.43
N TYR A 52 12.67 -25.11 -12.20
CA TYR A 52 13.48 -24.54 -11.11
C TYR A 52 13.85 -25.56 -10.03
N GLY A 53 13.25 -26.76 -10.04
CA GLY A 53 13.57 -27.82 -9.08
C GLY A 53 13.06 -27.55 -7.66
N PHE A 54 12.03 -26.71 -7.48
CA PHE A 54 11.49 -26.44 -6.14
C PHE A 54 10.52 -27.53 -5.68
N ASP A 55 10.63 -27.93 -4.41
CA ASP A 55 9.67 -28.82 -3.76
C ASP A 55 8.43 -28.05 -3.30
N VAL A 56 7.40 -28.03 -4.14
CA VAL A 56 6.16 -27.30 -3.88
C VAL A 56 5.13 -28.20 -3.19
N ASP A 57 4.69 -27.79 -2.00
CA ASP A 57 3.60 -28.47 -1.32
C ASP A 57 2.25 -28.05 -1.91
N LYS A 58 1.92 -26.76 -1.76
CA LYS A 58 0.60 -26.19 -2.11
C LYS A 58 0.73 -24.85 -2.79
N VAL A 59 -0.16 -24.60 -3.76
CA VAL A 59 -0.28 -23.30 -4.45
C VAL A 59 -1.65 -22.69 -4.18
N ARG A 60 -1.66 -21.45 -3.71
CA ARG A 60 -2.87 -20.62 -3.52
C ARG A 60 -2.76 -19.43 -4.45
N THR A 61 -3.84 -19.07 -5.12
CA THR A 61 -3.84 -18.00 -6.12
C THR A 61 -4.99 -17.05 -5.86
N LEU A 62 -4.78 -15.78 -6.19
CA LEU A 62 -5.77 -14.73 -6.16
C LEU A 62 -5.63 -13.89 -7.43
N ASN A 63 -6.76 -13.50 -8.01
CA ASN A 63 -6.81 -12.61 -9.16
C ASN A 63 -6.77 -11.18 -8.64
N MET A 64 -5.82 -10.37 -9.13
CA MET A 64 -5.60 -9.00 -8.70
C MET A 64 -5.86 -8.05 -9.86
N ASP A 65 -6.82 -7.15 -9.66
CA ASP A 65 -7.07 -6.08 -10.61
C ASP A 65 -5.93 -5.05 -10.55
N GLY A 66 -5.54 -4.56 -11.72
CA GLY A 66 -4.59 -3.49 -11.87
C GLY A 66 -5.17 -2.16 -11.37
N LYS A 67 -4.30 -1.30 -10.86
CA LYS A 67 -4.71 0.04 -10.41
C LYS A 67 -5.22 0.86 -11.59
N LYS A 68 -6.51 1.22 -11.53
CA LYS A 68 -7.17 2.13 -12.48
C LYS A 68 -6.99 3.57 -11.98
N LYS A 69 -6.62 4.48 -12.88
CA LYS A 69 -6.48 5.92 -12.61
C LYS A 69 -7.21 6.69 -13.72
N LYS A 70 -8.08 7.61 -13.33
CA LYS A 70 -8.75 8.51 -14.27
C LYS A 70 -8.08 9.88 -14.23
N ARG A 71 -7.74 10.44 -15.38
CA ARG A 71 -7.21 11.81 -15.53
C ARG A 71 -8.05 12.52 -16.59
N GLY A 72 -8.92 13.43 -16.16
CA GLY A 72 -9.92 14.05 -17.04
C GLY A 72 -10.87 12.99 -17.63
N GLY A 73 -10.97 12.94 -18.95
CA GLY A 73 -11.76 11.95 -19.69
C GLY A 73 -11.10 10.58 -19.89
N PHE A 74 -9.76 10.49 -19.75
CA PHE A 74 -9.02 9.24 -20.03
C PHE A 74 -8.91 8.34 -18.80
N LEU A 75 -9.12 7.04 -19.00
CA LEU A 75 -8.91 5.99 -18.00
C LEU A 75 -7.64 5.21 -18.32
N ILE A 76 -6.63 5.31 -17.46
CA ILE A 76 -5.36 4.58 -17.56
C ILE A 76 -5.39 3.47 -16.52
N ALA A 77 -5.23 2.23 -16.96
CA ALA A 77 -5.17 1.07 -16.07
C ALA A 77 -3.80 0.40 -16.15
N ARG A 78 -3.32 -0.09 -15.00
CA ARG A 78 -2.23 -1.06 -14.97
C ARG A 78 -2.78 -2.44 -15.37
N PRO A 79 -1.95 -3.33 -15.95
CA PRO A 79 -2.41 -4.68 -16.29
C PRO A 79 -2.75 -5.46 -15.02
N ASP A 80 -3.85 -6.19 -15.10
CA ASP A 80 -4.26 -7.18 -14.09
C ASP A 80 -3.21 -8.29 -14.00
N TYR A 81 -3.11 -8.91 -12.84
CA TYR A 81 -2.17 -9.98 -12.61
C TYR A 81 -2.74 -11.02 -11.66
N LYS A 82 -2.14 -12.21 -11.65
CA LYS A 82 -2.43 -13.23 -10.66
C LYS A 82 -1.32 -13.23 -9.63
N LYS A 83 -1.69 -13.07 -8.37
CA LYS A 83 -0.75 -13.28 -7.26
C LYS A 83 -0.87 -14.72 -6.80
N ALA A 84 0.26 -15.41 -6.70
CA ALA A 84 0.32 -16.79 -6.25
C ALA A 84 1.16 -16.87 -4.99
N TYR A 85 0.61 -17.47 -3.94
CA TYR A 85 1.32 -17.87 -2.75
C TYR A 85 1.65 -19.35 -2.87
N VAL A 86 2.93 -19.67 -2.81
CA VAL A 86 3.45 -21.02 -2.98
C VAL A 86 4.08 -21.44 -1.66
N THR A 87 3.54 -22.50 -1.09
CA THR A 87 4.07 -23.13 0.12
C THR A 87 5.10 -24.18 -0.30
N LEU A 88 6.32 -24.03 0.18
CA LEU A 88 7.44 -24.93 -0.06
C LEU A 88 7.47 -26.01 1.01
N ARG A 89 7.89 -27.22 0.65
CA ARG A 89 8.15 -28.29 1.63
C ARG A 89 9.45 -28.04 2.38
N THR A 90 10.47 -27.64 1.62
CA THR A 90 11.81 -27.38 2.13
C THR A 90 11.99 -25.88 2.25
N PRO A 91 12.29 -25.34 3.45
CA PRO A 91 12.50 -23.90 3.61
C PRO A 91 13.77 -23.46 2.88
N ILE A 92 13.72 -22.27 2.28
CA ILE A 92 14.83 -21.72 1.49
C ILE A 92 15.39 -20.48 2.18
N SER A 93 16.70 -20.31 2.13
CA SER A 93 17.38 -19.07 2.52
C SER A 93 17.92 -18.34 1.29
N ILE A 94 17.76 -17.03 1.26
CA ILE A 94 18.30 -16.14 0.23
C ILE A 94 19.50 -15.42 0.83
N SER A 95 20.64 -15.39 0.12
CA SER A 95 21.82 -14.69 0.61
C SER A 95 21.63 -13.17 0.57
N GLU A 96 22.11 -12.48 1.60
CA GLU A 96 21.96 -11.02 1.69
C GLU A 96 22.78 -10.29 0.62
N ASN A 97 23.84 -10.91 0.12
CA ASN A 97 24.73 -10.38 -0.92
C ASN A 97 24.11 -10.36 -2.32
N LEU A 98 22.89 -10.88 -2.51
CA LEU A 98 22.19 -10.82 -3.80
C LEU A 98 21.75 -9.38 -4.08
N PHE A 99 22.29 -8.77 -5.13
CA PHE A 99 21.82 -7.46 -5.57
C PHE A 99 20.36 -7.55 -6.04
N PRO A 100 19.45 -6.61 -5.66
CA PRO A 100 19.65 -5.37 -4.90
C PRO A 100 19.25 -5.44 -3.41
N ILE A 101 19.29 -6.61 -2.77
CA ILE A 101 18.73 -6.83 -1.42
C ILE A 101 19.43 -6.00 -0.35
N GLN A 102 20.77 -6.00 -0.32
CA GLN A 102 21.57 -5.20 0.61
C GLN A 102 21.21 -3.72 0.60
N VAL A 103 21.21 -3.11 -0.58
CA VAL A 103 20.88 -1.69 -0.78
C VAL A 103 19.49 -1.38 -0.23
N ILE A 104 18.50 -2.22 -0.53
CA ILE A 104 17.13 -2.04 -0.06
C ILE A 104 17.03 -2.19 1.47
N LYS A 105 17.80 -3.11 2.07
CA LYS A 105 17.80 -3.35 3.52
C LYS A 105 18.40 -2.14 4.26
N GLU A 106 19.55 -1.66 3.79
CA GLU A 106 20.21 -0.45 4.32
C GLU A 106 19.33 0.80 4.20
N GLU A 107 18.66 1.00 3.05
CA GLU A 107 17.71 2.09 2.86
C GLU A 107 16.54 2.01 3.85
N LYS A 108 15.97 0.82 4.06
CA LYS A 108 14.89 0.62 5.05
C LYS A 108 15.37 0.91 6.47
N ASP A 109 16.56 0.44 6.85
CA ASP A 109 17.11 0.64 8.19
C ASP A 109 17.44 2.12 8.45
N SER A 110 17.94 2.86 7.45
CA SER A 110 18.18 4.29 7.56
C SER A 110 16.88 5.10 7.69
N ILE A 111 15.85 4.78 6.90
CA ILE A 111 14.50 5.37 7.02
C ILE A 111 13.93 5.11 8.42
N ASN A 112 14.04 3.87 8.89
CA ASN A 112 13.57 3.49 10.23
C ASN A 112 14.33 4.26 11.31
N LYS A 113 15.67 4.38 11.22
CA LYS A 113 16.47 5.17 12.18
C LYS A 113 16.06 6.64 12.22
N THR A 114 15.85 7.27 11.05
CA THR A 114 15.35 8.65 10.97
C THR A 114 13.95 8.81 11.54
N SER A 115 13.06 7.85 11.31
CA SER A 115 11.71 7.90 11.89
C SER A 115 11.74 7.72 13.40
N LYS A 116 12.61 6.84 13.92
CA LYS A 116 12.78 6.57 15.35
C LYS A 116 13.39 7.77 16.08
N SER A 117 14.37 8.45 15.49
CA SER A 117 14.93 9.69 16.06
C SER A 117 13.95 10.87 16.02
N LYS A 118 13.06 10.95 15.03
CA LYS A 118 11.97 11.94 15.00
C LYS A 118 10.86 11.68 16.02
N SER A 119 10.69 10.43 16.45
CA SER A 119 9.73 10.05 17.51
C SER A 119 10.29 10.14 18.93
N VAL A 120 11.62 10.19 19.08
CA VAL A 120 12.27 10.48 20.38
C VAL A 120 12.18 11.98 20.60
N VAL A 121 11.09 12.37 21.25
CA VAL A 121 10.93 13.68 21.85
C VAL A 121 11.85 13.66 23.09
N GLU A 122 13.01 14.32 23.04
CA GLU A 122 13.62 14.75 24.30
C GLU A 122 12.55 15.54 25.04
N GLU A 123 12.33 15.25 26.33
CA GLU A 123 11.44 16.00 27.21
C GLU A 123 11.99 17.42 27.48
N GLY A 124 12.28 18.16 26.42
CA GLY A 124 12.42 19.60 26.38
C GLY A 124 11.10 20.19 25.91
N GLU A 125 10.62 21.15 26.70
CA GLU A 125 9.39 21.95 26.59
C GLU A 125 8.64 21.84 25.25
N LYS A 126 7.46 21.21 25.32
CA LYS A 126 6.54 21.02 24.20
C LYS A 126 6.28 22.35 23.49
N LYS A 127 6.75 22.48 22.24
CA LYS A 127 6.21 23.47 21.29
C LYS A 127 4.72 23.21 21.14
N LYS A 128 3.93 24.09 21.73
CA LYS A 128 2.48 24.13 21.52
C LYS A 128 2.21 24.35 20.04
N HIS A 129 1.14 23.71 19.58
CA HIS A 129 0.70 23.57 18.20
C HIS A 129 0.81 24.88 17.39
N TRP A 130 1.00 24.81 16.07
CA TRP A 130 1.08 25.98 15.16
C TRP A 130 -0.12 26.96 15.27
N LEU A 131 -1.21 26.54 15.90
CA LEU A 131 -2.40 27.34 16.16
C LEU A 131 -2.37 28.15 17.47
N ASP A 132 -1.43 27.90 18.38
CA ASP A 132 -1.28 28.64 19.66
C ASP A 132 -0.44 29.92 19.50
N GLY A 133 -0.43 30.50 18.30
CA GLY A 133 0.06 31.86 18.09
C GLY A 133 -0.87 32.84 18.77
N LYS A 134 -0.44 33.41 19.91
CA LYS A 134 -1.14 34.50 20.60
C LYS A 134 -1.61 35.55 19.59
N VAL A 135 -2.93 35.72 19.50
CA VAL A 135 -3.53 36.94 18.95
C VAL A 135 -3.06 38.09 19.85
N LYS A 136 -2.20 38.96 19.31
CA LYS A 136 -1.94 40.26 19.94
C LYS A 136 -3.13 41.15 19.62
N ASP A 137 -3.90 41.45 20.66
CA ASP A 137 -4.85 42.54 20.69
C ASP A 137 -4.02 43.84 20.81
N ASP A 138 -3.77 44.49 19.67
CA ASP A 138 -3.27 45.86 19.64
C ASP A 138 -4.33 46.68 18.89
N GLY A 139 -5.22 47.32 19.66
CA GLY A 139 -6.17 48.29 19.12
C GLY A 139 -5.46 49.55 18.62
N ALA A 140 -5.80 49.99 17.40
CA ALA A 140 -6.23 51.35 17.06
C ALA A 140 -6.08 51.66 15.56
N ASP A 141 -7.19 52.12 14.98
CA ASP A 141 -7.31 53.16 13.94
C ASP A 141 -6.70 52.89 12.54
N ARG A 142 -7.57 52.64 11.54
CA ARG A 142 -7.86 53.50 10.36
C ARG A 142 -8.36 52.70 9.15
N GLY A 143 -9.39 53.23 8.50
CA GLY A 143 -9.53 53.10 7.04
C GLY A 143 -10.83 52.53 6.52
N LYS A 144 -11.77 53.42 6.19
CA LYS A 144 -13.00 53.20 5.41
C LYS A 144 -12.76 52.36 4.14
N GLY A 145 -13.69 51.44 3.86
CA GLY A 145 -13.89 50.85 2.53
C GLY A 145 -15.30 50.29 2.37
N LYS A 146 -16.18 51.06 1.71
CA LYS A 146 -17.54 50.68 1.35
C LYS A 146 -17.54 49.56 0.30
N GLY A 147 -18.48 48.62 0.42
CA GLY A 147 -18.83 47.67 -0.64
C GLY A 147 -20.03 46.81 -0.26
N SER A 148 -21.22 47.30 -0.59
CA SER A 148 -22.53 46.69 -0.32
C SER A 148 -22.92 45.64 -1.35
N TYR A 149 -23.40 44.49 -0.89
CA TYR A 149 -24.51 43.77 -1.52
C TYR A 149 -25.36 43.16 -0.40
N ALA A 150 -26.54 43.75 -0.21
CA ALA A 150 -27.54 43.23 0.71
C ALA A 150 -28.20 41.99 0.09
N SER A 151 -28.31 40.92 0.87
CA SER A 151 -29.32 39.89 0.70
C SER A 151 -29.85 39.52 2.08
N SER A 152 -31.11 39.86 2.30
CA SER A 152 -31.88 39.69 3.53
C SER A 152 -32.38 38.25 3.67
N ARG A 153 -32.30 37.66 4.87
CA ARG A 153 -33.42 37.00 5.60
C ARG A 153 -32.95 36.15 6.80
N GLY A 154 -33.49 36.47 7.98
CA GLY A 154 -33.67 35.61 9.17
C GLY A 154 -32.38 35.22 9.91
N GLY A 155 -32.11 35.59 11.16
CA GLY A 155 -32.99 35.65 12.33
C GLY A 155 -32.59 34.50 13.27
N ASP A 156 -31.66 34.73 14.20
CA ASP A 156 -31.83 34.49 15.65
C ASP A 156 -30.53 34.69 16.45
N ARG A 157 -30.68 35.18 17.68
CA ARG A 157 -29.60 35.51 18.64
C ARG A 157 -29.14 34.26 19.40
N ARG A 158 -27.82 34.12 19.60
CA ARG A 158 -27.10 33.82 20.89
C ARG A 158 -25.86 32.94 20.70
N GLY A 159 -24.71 33.44 21.19
CA GLY A 159 -23.77 32.66 22.00
C GLY A 159 -22.56 32.02 21.30
N GLY A 160 -21.37 32.52 21.63
CA GLY A 160 -20.13 31.77 21.86
C GLY A 160 -19.68 30.77 20.80
N GLY A 161 -18.68 31.15 20.01
CA GLY A 161 -18.04 30.29 19.03
C GLY A 161 -17.31 29.10 19.66
N GLU A 162 -17.69 27.90 19.24
CA GLU A 162 -16.87 26.70 19.28
C GLU A 162 -17.08 25.96 17.96
N ALA A 163 -16.03 25.82 17.15
CA ALA A 163 -16.12 25.13 15.87
C ALA A 163 -16.34 23.63 16.10
N LYS A 164 -17.59 23.16 16.02
CA LYS A 164 -17.93 21.74 16.12
C LYS A 164 -17.57 21.03 14.81
N PHE A 165 -16.47 20.29 14.83
CA PHE A 165 -16.08 19.41 13.74
C PHE A 165 -17.14 18.29 13.52
N PRO A 166 -17.38 17.87 12.26
CA PRO A 166 -18.55 17.07 11.84
C PRO A 166 -18.62 15.62 12.39
N TRP A 167 -17.64 15.19 13.18
CA TRP A 167 -17.55 13.86 13.79
C TRP A 167 -17.50 13.90 15.32
N SER A 168 -17.60 15.10 15.91
CA SER A 168 -17.65 15.32 17.37
C SER A 168 -18.92 14.77 18.04
N SER A 169 -19.96 14.42 17.25
CA SER A 169 -21.21 13.83 17.73
C SER A 169 -21.27 12.30 17.66
N MET A 170 -20.21 11.61 17.19
CA MET A 170 -20.20 10.14 17.15
C MET A 170 -19.89 9.58 18.54
N ARG A 171 -20.92 9.10 19.25
CA ARG A 171 -20.74 8.31 20.48
C ARG A 171 -20.11 6.96 20.12
N LYS A 172 -19.09 6.53 20.87
CA LYS A 172 -18.57 5.16 20.80
C LYS A 172 -19.62 4.23 21.39
N ALA A 173 -20.04 3.24 20.62
CA ALA A 173 -20.85 2.14 21.14
C ALA A 173 -19.96 1.25 22.02
N SER A 174 -20.43 0.95 23.23
CA SER A 174 -19.90 -0.11 24.10
C SER A 174 -20.52 -1.44 23.76
#